data_AF-A0A955I6E3-F1
#
_entry.id   AF-A0A955I6E3-F1
#
_cell.length_a   1.000
_cell.length_b   1.000
_cell.length_c   1.000
_cell.angle_alpha   90.00
_cell.angle_beta   90.00
_cell.angle_gamma   90.00
#
_symmetry.space_group_name_H-M   'P 1'
#
loop_
_entity.id
_entity.type
_entity.pdbx_description
1 polymer ?
#
loop_
_entity_poly.entity_id
_entity_poly.type
_entity_poly.pdbx_seq_one_letter_code
_entity_poly.pdbx_strand_id
1 'polypeptide(L)'
;MKKIFAKNVKWDLTDIYKDLDDPKIAENEQRFKSWVKTFNSEYKDDFTRGNISAESLANAIKERERFGSETSIHRSYFYLRQSQNQLDDEVNKSVDRVDAFFSELSAQTLWFSLSINKLPEKKIQKLLLSPLLKNYRYFLTELRKFRKYQLSEKEEQVI
;
A
#
# COMPACT_ATOMS: atom_id res chain seq x y z
N MET A 1 38.48 8.84 -27.41
CA MET A 1 37.03 8.65 -27.12
C MET A 1 36.62 9.56 -25.98
N LYS A 2 35.78 10.58 -26.22
CA LYS A 2 35.15 11.37 -25.16
C LYS A 2 33.99 10.53 -24.58
N LYS A 3 34.12 10.06 -23.34
CA LYS A 3 32.98 9.50 -22.60
C LYS A 3 32.03 10.65 -22.27
N ILE A 4 30.93 10.75 -23.01
CA ILE A 4 29.82 11.64 -22.68
C ILE A 4 29.04 10.95 -21.57
N PHE A 5 29.47 11.11 -20.33
CA PHE A 5 28.56 10.90 -19.21
C PHE A 5 27.72 12.17 -19.08
N ALA A 6 26.40 12.02 -19.09
CA ALA A 6 25.48 13.09 -18.75
C ALA A 6 25.61 13.41 -17.26
N LYS A 7 26.68 14.14 -16.88
CA LYS A 7 27.02 14.46 -15.49
C LYS A 7 25.91 15.21 -14.73
N ASN A 8 24.96 15.81 -15.46
CA ASN A 8 23.94 16.72 -14.91
C ASN A 8 22.50 16.36 -15.32
N VAL A 9 22.22 15.15 -15.80
CA VAL A 9 20.83 14.72 -16.06
C VAL A 9 20.29 14.10 -14.78
N LYS A 10 19.40 14.83 -14.11
CA LYS A 10 18.65 14.35 -12.95
C LYS A 10 17.17 14.24 -13.33
N TRP A 11 16.46 13.36 -12.64
CA TRP A 11 15.00 13.33 -12.71
C TRP A 11 14.46 14.69 -12.24
N ASP A 12 13.60 15.30 -13.05
CA ASP A 12 12.76 16.39 -12.56
C ASP A 12 11.64 15.76 -11.72
N LEU A 13 11.61 16.11 -10.44
CA LEU A 13 10.67 15.57 -9.46
C LEU A 13 9.69 16.63 -8.97
N THR A 14 9.77 17.85 -9.53
CA THR A 14 8.94 18.99 -9.11
C THR A 14 7.46 18.82 -9.43
N ASP A 15 7.13 17.94 -10.39
CA ASP A 15 5.77 17.48 -10.66
C ASP A 15 5.16 16.68 -9.48
N ILE A 16 5.99 16.08 -8.63
CA ILE A 16 5.56 15.37 -7.42
C ILE A 16 5.65 16.30 -6.20
N TYR A 17 6.85 16.78 -5.89
CA TYR A 17 7.15 17.71 -4.80
C TYR A 17 8.30 18.64 -5.18
N LYS A 18 8.23 19.90 -4.76
CA LYS A 18 9.27 20.91 -5.06
C LYS A 18 10.62 20.54 -4.42
N ASP A 19 10.59 20.14 -3.15
CA ASP A 19 11.74 19.79 -2.34
C ASP A 19 11.31 18.89 -1.16
N LEU A 20 12.18 18.65 -0.18
CA LEU A 20 11.89 17.79 0.97
C LEU A 20 10.97 18.47 2.01
N ASP A 21 10.81 19.79 1.93
CA ASP A 21 10.01 20.60 2.86
C ASP A 21 8.68 21.06 2.23
N ASP A 22 8.32 20.52 1.04
CA ASP A 22 7.08 20.85 0.36
C ASP A 22 5.88 20.52 1.26
N PRO A 23 5.01 21.49 1.61
CA PRO A 23 3.88 21.27 2.52
C PRO A 23 2.92 20.18 2.02
N LYS A 24 2.87 19.91 0.72
CA LYS A 24 2.08 18.82 0.14
C LYS A 24 2.51 17.43 0.64
N ILE A 25 3.74 17.27 1.11
CA ILE A 25 4.21 16.01 1.74
C ILE A 25 3.37 15.75 2.99
N ALA A 26 3.35 16.71 3.92
CA ALA A 26 2.59 16.61 5.16
C ALA A 26 1.07 16.50 4.90
N GLU A 27 0.55 17.25 3.94
CA GLU A 27 -0.87 17.15 3.54
C GLU A 27 -1.22 15.74 3.04
N ASN A 28 -0.39 15.15 2.17
CA ASN A 28 -0.62 13.80 1.66
C ASN A 28 -0.50 12.75 2.77
N GLU A 29 0.47 12.86 3.67
CA GLU A 29 0.60 11.95 4.82
C GLU A 29 -0.62 12.01 5.74
N GLN A 30 -1.16 13.21 5.98
CA GLN A 30 -2.38 13.37 6.76
C GLN A 30 -3.60 12.76 6.04
N ARG A 31 -3.67 12.89 4.71
CA ARG A 31 -4.70 12.21 3.89
C ARG A 31 -4.56 10.69 3.99
N PHE A 32 -3.35 10.15 3.98
CA PHE A 32 -3.10 8.72 4.12
C PHE A 32 -3.50 8.17 5.49
N LYS A 33 -3.17 8.89 6.57
CA LYS A 33 -3.65 8.56 7.93
C LYS A 33 -5.17 8.56 8.00
N SER A 34 -5.81 9.57 7.40
CA SER A 34 -7.27 9.70 7.37
C SER A 34 -7.91 8.55 6.58
N TRP A 35 -7.32 8.18 5.44
CA TRP A 35 -7.79 7.05 4.64
C TRP A 35 -7.73 5.74 5.44
N VAL A 36 -6.62 5.44 6.13
CA VAL A 36 -6.51 4.23 6.97
C VAL A 36 -7.57 4.21 8.07
N LYS A 37 -7.84 5.35 8.71
CA LYS A 37 -8.89 5.46 9.73
C LYS A 37 -10.27 5.14 9.14
N THR A 38 -10.63 5.75 8.01
CA THR A 38 -11.90 5.52 7.33
C THR A 38 -12.04 4.06 6.88
N PHE A 39 -11.02 3.53 6.21
CA PHE A 39 -10.99 2.16 5.73
C PHE A 39 -11.18 1.15 6.86
N ASN A 40 -10.54 1.39 8.01
CA ASN A 40 -10.72 0.57 9.19
C ASN A 40 -12.15 0.67 9.75
N SER A 41 -12.71 1.88 9.85
CA SER A 41 -14.06 2.07 10.38
C SER A 41 -15.16 1.46 9.50
N GLU A 42 -14.95 1.43 8.18
CA GLU A 42 -15.95 0.95 7.23
C GLU A 42 -15.93 -0.57 7.07
N TYR A 43 -14.75 -1.20 7.10
CA TYR A 43 -14.59 -2.58 6.64
C TYR A 43 -14.08 -3.55 7.70
N LYS A 44 -13.30 -3.10 8.70
CA LYS A 44 -12.52 -4.01 9.58
C LYS A 44 -13.40 -4.98 10.36
N ASP A 45 -14.45 -4.47 11.00
CA ASP A 45 -15.31 -5.30 11.87
C ASP A 45 -16.06 -6.38 11.07
N ASP A 46 -16.64 -6.01 9.93
CA ASP A 46 -17.34 -6.98 9.08
C ASP A 46 -16.38 -8.00 8.46
N PHE A 47 -15.22 -7.56 7.96
CA PHE A 47 -14.26 -8.46 7.34
C PHE A 47 -13.67 -9.45 8.34
N THR A 48 -13.33 -9.00 9.54
CA THR A 48 -12.76 -9.86 10.59
C THR A 48 -13.77 -10.88 11.12
N ARG A 49 -15.07 -10.55 11.13
CA ARG A 49 -16.17 -11.50 11.42
C ARG A 49 -16.50 -12.41 10.23
N GLY A 50 -15.86 -12.18 9.09
CA GLY A 50 -16.11 -12.91 7.86
C GLY A 50 -17.41 -12.51 7.16
N ASN A 51 -18.04 -11.38 7.50
CA ASN A 51 -19.24 -10.83 6.88
C ASN A 51 -18.94 -10.11 5.55
N ILE A 52 -18.21 -10.79 4.66
CA ILE A 52 -17.77 -10.23 3.39
C ILE A 52 -18.79 -10.54 2.28
N SER A 53 -19.31 -9.50 1.62
CA SER A 53 -20.14 -9.59 0.41
C SER A 53 -19.28 -9.32 -0.83
N ALA A 54 -19.78 -9.66 -2.03
CA ALA A 54 -19.03 -9.39 -3.25
C ALA A 54 -18.89 -7.88 -3.52
N GLU A 55 -19.91 -7.10 -3.15
CA GLU A 55 -19.91 -5.64 -3.28
C GLU A 55 -18.93 -5.00 -2.29
N SER A 56 -18.99 -5.36 -1.00
CA SER A 56 -18.08 -4.80 0.00
C SER A 56 -16.63 -5.17 -0.30
N LEU A 57 -16.36 -6.41 -0.78
CA LEU A 57 -15.03 -6.81 -1.21
C LEU A 57 -14.56 -6.04 -2.44
N ALA A 58 -15.41 -5.83 -3.45
CA ALA A 58 -15.03 -5.09 -4.65
C ALA A 58 -14.71 -3.62 -4.33
N ASN A 59 -15.51 -2.97 -3.47
CA ASN A 59 -15.28 -1.60 -3.03
C ASN A 59 -13.98 -1.48 -2.22
N ALA A 60 -13.78 -2.37 -1.25
CA ALA A 60 -12.57 -2.37 -0.43
C ALA A 60 -11.29 -2.60 -1.27
N ILE A 61 -11.33 -3.49 -2.27
CA ILE A 61 -10.18 -3.69 -3.18
C ILE A 61 -9.92 -2.40 -3.97
N LYS A 62 -10.94 -1.80 -4.57
CA LYS A 62 -10.81 -0.58 -5.37
C LYS A 62 -10.23 0.59 -4.57
N GLU A 63 -10.65 0.75 -3.32
CA GLU A 63 -10.09 1.76 -2.43
C GLU A 63 -8.63 1.49 -2.10
N ARG A 64 -8.27 0.24 -1.81
CA ARG A 64 -6.87 -0.14 -1.56
C ARG A 64 -5.99 0.06 -2.79
N GLU A 65 -6.49 -0.20 -4.00
CA GLU A 65 -5.75 0.05 -5.24
C GLU A 65 -5.50 1.54 -5.46
N ARG A 66 -6.52 2.38 -5.23
CA ARG A 66 -6.36 3.84 -5.27
C ARG A 66 -5.32 4.31 -4.24
N PHE A 67 -5.44 3.86 -3.00
CA PHE A 67 -4.49 4.19 -1.94
C PHE A 67 -3.07 3.72 -2.28
N GLY A 68 -2.91 2.50 -2.77
CA GLY A 68 -1.62 1.96 -3.23
C GLY A 68 -1.00 2.81 -4.34
N SER A 69 -1.82 3.30 -5.28
CA SER A 69 -1.35 4.18 -6.36
C SER A 69 -0.85 5.52 -5.81
N GLU A 70 -1.65 6.20 -4.97
CA GLU A 70 -1.29 7.50 -4.39
C GLU A 70 -0.02 7.40 -3.51
N THR A 71 0.08 6.36 -2.69
CA THR A 71 1.23 6.13 -1.80
C THR A 71 2.48 5.71 -2.57
N SER A 72 2.34 4.98 -3.69
CA SER A 72 3.46 4.62 -4.55
C SER A 72 4.15 5.84 -5.16
N ILE A 73 3.37 6.84 -5.60
CA ILE A 73 3.90 8.09 -6.16
C ILE A 73 4.66 8.86 -5.08
N HIS A 74 4.06 8.98 -3.88
CA HIS A 74 4.69 9.65 -2.75
C HIS A 74 6.02 8.99 -2.37
N ARG A 75 6.05 7.67 -2.19
CA ARG A 75 7.30 6.93 -1.84
C ARG A 75 8.34 7.03 -2.95
N SER A 76 7.90 6.96 -4.21
CA SER A 76 8.79 7.04 -5.37
C SER A 76 9.58 8.35 -5.40
N TYR A 77 8.99 9.47 -4.96
CA TYR A 77 9.72 10.72 -4.83
C TYR A 77 10.99 10.58 -3.97
N PHE A 78 10.86 10.06 -2.75
CA PHE A 78 11.98 9.94 -1.82
C PHE A 78 13.05 8.98 -2.33
N TYR A 79 12.66 7.83 -2.87
CA TYR A 79 13.62 6.88 -3.45
C TYR A 79 14.30 7.41 -4.71
N LEU A 80 13.58 8.14 -5.57
CA LEU A 80 14.18 8.78 -6.73
C LEU A 80 15.15 9.89 -6.31
N ARG A 81 14.83 10.70 -5.29
CA ARG A 81 15.77 11.66 -4.69
C ARG A 81 17.01 10.96 -4.16
N GLN A 82 16.85 9.87 -3.41
CA GLN A 82 17.99 9.09 -2.88
C GLN A 82 18.86 8.52 -4.01
N SER A 83 18.25 8.07 -5.10
CA SER A 83 18.99 7.56 -6.25
C SER A 83 19.87 8.62 -6.94
N GLN A 84 19.54 9.91 -6.78
CA GLN A 84 20.34 11.01 -7.33
C GLN A 84 21.61 11.29 -6.50
N ASN A 85 21.59 11.00 -5.19
CA ASN A 85 22.73 11.13 -4.31
C ASN A 85 22.57 10.23 -3.07
N GLN A 86 23.20 9.05 -3.08
CA GLN A 86 23.11 8.10 -1.96
C GLN A 86 23.88 8.55 -0.70
N LEU A 87 24.75 9.56 -0.82
CA LEU A 87 25.55 10.11 0.29
C LEU A 87 24.87 11.33 0.94
N ASP A 88 23.63 11.64 0.56
CA ASP A 88 22.87 12.75 1.14
C ASP A 88 22.15 12.30 2.41
N ASP A 89 22.68 12.69 3.57
CA ASP A 89 22.15 12.29 4.88
C ASP A 89 20.70 12.76 5.10
N GLU A 90 20.32 13.93 4.60
CA GLU A 90 18.95 14.45 4.76
C GLU A 90 17.95 13.67 3.91
N VAL A 91 18.34 13.28 2.70
CA VAL A 91 17.52 12.41 1.84
C VAL A 91 17.40 11.00 2.44
N ASN A 92 18.49 10.43 2.95
CA ASN A 92 18.48 9.11 3.59
C ASN A 92 17.56 9.09 4.82
N LYS A 93 17.69 10.09 5.70
CA LYS A 93 16.81 10.27 6.86
C LYS A 93 15.33 10.41 6.46
N SER A 94 15.07 11.10 5.35
CA SER A 94 13.71 11.25 4.82
C SER A 94 13.14 9.92 4.32
N VAL A 95 13.93 9.09 3.64
CA VAL A 95 13.54 7.74 3.21
C VAL A 95 13.21 6.86 4.42
N ASP A 96 14.07 6.82 5.43
CA ASP A 96 13.84 6.02 6.64
C ASP A 96 12.55 6.42 7.37
N ARG A 97 12.30 7.73 7.49
CA ARG A 97 11.05 8.26 8.08
C ARG A 97 9.82 7.83 7.29
N VAL A 98 9.89 7.93 5.96
CA VAL A 98 8.80 7.56 5.05
C VAL A 98 8.53 6.05 5.13
N ASP A 99 9.57 5.22 5.19
CA ASP A 99 9.42 3.78 5.33
C ASP A 99 8.83 3.37 6.69
N ALA A 100 9.25 4.01 7.78
CA ALA A 100 8.63 3.82 9.08
C ALA A 100 7.13 4.20 9.05
N PHE A 101 6.82 5.36 8.47
CA PHE A 101 5.45 5.83 8.32
C PHE A 101 4.57 4.84 7.52
N PHE A 102 5.04 4.33 6.39
CA PHE A 102 4.27 3.36 5.60
C PHE A 102 4.21 1.97 6.22
N SER A 103 5.20 1.58 7.01
CA SER A 103 5.15 0.35 7.81
C SER A 103 4.02 0.43 8.84
N GLU A 104 3.87 1.55 9.54
CA GLU A 104 2.76 1.78 10.48
C GLU A 104 1.38 1.73 9.81
N LEU A 105 1.22 2.33 8.63
CA LEU A 105 -0.04 2.29 7.88
C LEU A 105 -0.36 0.88 7.37
N SER A 106 0.67 0.14 6.94
CA SER A 106 0.53 -1.23 6.45
C SER A 106 0.08 -2.17 7.57
N ALA A 107 0.70 -2.08 8.76
CA ALA A 107 0.30 -2.86 9.94
C ALA A 107 -1.17 -2.63 10.32
N GLN A 108 -1.66 -1.39 10.22
CA GLN A 108 -3.04 -1.04 10.53
C GLN A 108 -4.08 -1.59 9.55
N THR A 109 -3.67 -1.97 8.34
CA THR A 109 -4.56 -2.50 7.28
C THR A 109 -4.32 -3.97 6.96
N LEU A 110 -3.38 -4.61 7.67
CA LEU A 110 -3.02 -6.02 7.51
C LEU A 110 -4.21 -6.97 7.67
N TRP A 111 -5.17 -6.64 8.55
CA TRP A 111 -6.38 -7.43 8.77
C TRP A 111 -7.16 -7.72 7.47
N PHE A 112 -7.02 -6.91 6.42
CA PHE A 112 -7.72 -7.08 5.14
C PHE A 112 -7.33 -8.40 4.46
N SER A 113 -6.03 -8.62 4.24
CA SER A 113 -5.52 -9.85 3.64
C SER A 113 -5.79 -11.05 4.54
N LEU A 114 -5.59 -10.87 5.86
CA LEU A 114 -5.81 -11.93 6.84
C LEU A 114 -7.26 -12.40 6.86
N SER A 115 -8.22 -11.45 6.82
CA SER A 115 -9.66 -11.75 6.80
C SER A 115 -10.06 -12.54 5.56
N ILE A 116 -9.55 -12.18 4.39
CA ILE A 116 -9.82 -12.91 3.13
C ILE A 116 -9.23 -14.34 3.19
N ASN A 117 -8.04 -14.50 3.76
CA ASN A 117 -7.39 -15.81 3.89
C ASN A 117 -8.02 -16.70 4.99
N LYS A 118 -8.71 -16.10 5.96
CA LYS A 118 -9.52 -16.82 6.96
C LYS A 118 -10.88 -17.28 6.42
N LEU A 119 -11.35 -16.77 5.27
CA LEU A 119 -12.64 -17.18 4.71
C LEU A 119 -12.71 -18.69 4.44
N PRO A 120 -13.83 -19.36 4.77
CA PRO A 120 -14.07 -20.74 4.37
C PRO A 120 -14.04 -20.91 2.85
N GLU A 121 -13.59 -22.08 2.39
CA GLU A 121 -13.41 -22.34 0.96
C GLU A 121 -14.71 -22.14 0.16
N LYS A 122 -15.84 -22.61 0.70
CA LYS A 122 -17.16 -22.41 0.08
C LYS A 122 -17.49 -20.92 -0.12
N LYS A 123 -17.09 -20.05 0.82
CA LYS A 123 -17.37 -18.61 0.76
C LYS A 123 -16.50 -17.90 -0.26
N ILE A 124 -15.20 -18.17 -0.29
CA ILE A 124 -14.31 -17.55 -1.29
C ILE A 124 -14.68 -18.00 -2.72
N GLN A 125 -15.03 -19.28 -2.92
CA GLN A 125 -15.48 -19.76 -4.23
C GLN A 125 -16.76 -19.06 -4.69
N LYS A 126 -17.74 -18.86 -3.79
CA LYS A 126 -18.94 -18.08 -4.11
C LYS A 126 -18.61 -16.62 -4.48
N LEU A 127 -17.68 -15.98 -3.77
CA LEU A 127 -17.23 -14.63 -4.08
C LEU A 127 -16.54 -14.57 -5.45
N LEU A 128 -15.64 -15.51 -5.76
CA LEU A 128 -14.94 -15.58 -7.05
C LEU A 128 -15.89 -15.73 -8.24
N LEU A 129 -17.05 -16.38 -8.06
CA LEU A 129 -18.06 -16.48 -9.11
C LEU A 129 -18.80 -15.15 -9.40
N SER A 130 -18.75 -14.18 -8.48
CA SER A 130 -19.45 -12.90 -8.66
C SER A 130 -18.91 -12.11 -9.88
N PRO A 131 -19.79 -11.56 -10.74
CA PRO A 131 -19.39 -10.66 -11.81
C PRO A 131 -18.66 -9.40 -11.31
N LEU A 132 -19.01 -8.90 -10.12
CA LEU A 132 -18.37 -7.72 -9.51
C LEU A 132 -16.88 -7.93 -9.21
N LEU A 133 -16.47 -9.18 -9.01
CA LEU A 133 -15.10 -9.54 -8.67
C LEU A 133 -14.33 -10.11 -9.87
N LYS A 134 -14.91 -10.07 -11.09
CA LYS A 134 -14.32 -10.66 -12.29
C LYS A 134 -12.87 -10.20 -12.53
N ASN A 135 -12.62 -8.90 -12.40
CA ASN A 135 -11.28 -8.32 -12.61
C ASN A 135 -10.32 -8.61 -11.45
N TYR A 136 -10.83 -8.94 -10.27
CA TYR A 136 -10.04 -9.20 -9.07
C TYR A 136 -9.83 -10.69 -8.79
N ARG A 137 -10.34 -11.59 -9.65
CA ARG A 137 -10.22 -13.05 -9.46
C ARG A 137 -8.77 -13.49 -9.30
N TYR A 138 -7.89 -13.04 -10.20
CA TYR A 138 -6.47 -13.38 -10.15
C TYR A 138 -5.84 -12.93 -8.82
N PHE A 139 -6.03 -11.66 -8.45
CA PHE A 139 -5.56 -11.11 -7.18
C PHE A 139 -6.04 -11.94 -5.97
N LEU A 140 -7.34 -12.26 -5.91
CA LEU A 140 -7.91 -13.04 -4.82
C LEU A 140 -7.38 -14.48 -4.78
N THR A 141 -7.14 -15.09 -5.94
CA THR A 141 -6.54 -16.42 -6.02
C THR A 141 -5.08 -16.41 -5.55
N GLU A 142 -4.27 -15.44 -5.98
CA GLU A 142 -2.89 -15.30 -5.52
C GLU A 142 -2.82 -15.04 -4.01
N LEU A 143 -3.68 -14.16 -3.50
CA LEU A 143 -3.77 -13.88 -2.06
C LEU A 143 -4.02 -15.15 -1.24
N ARG A 144 -4.87 -16.04 -1.75
CA ARG A 144 -5.22 -17.32 -1.10
C ARG A 144 -4.10 -18.36 -1.09
N LYS A 145 -3.13 -18.28 -2.01
CA LYS A 145 -1.98 -19.21 -1.99
C LYS A 145 -1.14 -19.05 -0.72
N PHE A 146 -1.07 -17.85 -0.19
CA PHE A 146 -0.30 -17.53 1.02
C PHE A 146 -0.98 -17.98 2.31
N ARG A 147 -2.25 -18.42 2.29
CA ARG A 147 -2.97 -18.93 3.48
C ARG A 147 -2.19 -20.02 4.23
N LYS A 148 -1.45 -20.87 3.52
CA LYS A 148 -0.66 -21.97 4.10
C LYS A 148 0.56 -21.50 4.89
N TYR A 149 1.04 -20.29 4.63
CA TYR A 149 2.23 -19.70 5.23
C TYR A 149 1.90 -18.53 6.17
N GLN A 150 0.61 -18.24 6.35
CA GLN A 150 0.16 -17.06 7.06
C GLN A 150 0.15 -17.31 8.57
N LEU A 151 0.83 -16.43 9.32
CA LEU A 151 0.89 -16.47 10.78
C LEU A 151 -0.33 -15.79 11.40
N SER A 152 -0.44 -15.80 12.73
CA SER A 152 -1.48 -15.03 13.40
C SER A 152 -1.25 -13.52 13.20
N GLU A 153 -2.32 -12.71 13.30
CA GLU A 153 -2.23 -11.26 13.10
C GLU A 153 -1.19 -10.58 14.01
N LYS A 154 -1.02 -11.09 15.23
CA LYS A 154 -0.02 -10.59 16.18
C LYS A 154 1.41 -10.90 15.75
N GLU A 155 1.62 -12.04 15.09
CA GLU A 155 2.95 -12.46 14.63
C GLU A 155 3.33 -11.73 13.34
N GLU A 156 2.37 -11.54 12.42
CA GLU A 156 2.58 -10.80 11.16
C GLU A 156 2.84 -9.30 11.37
N GLN A 157 2.38 -8.71 12.48
CA GLN A 157 2.65 -7.29 12.80
C GLN A 157 4.08 -7.02 13.26
N VAL A 158 4.84 -8.06 13.61
CA VAL A 158 6.20 -7.95 14.17
C VAL A 158 7.29 -8.19 13.10
N ILE A 159 6.89 -8.64 11.91
CA ILE A 159 7.76 -8.90 10.75
C ILE A 159 7.85 -7.64 9.90
#